data_AF-A0A9N8VQD6-F1
#
_entry.id   AF-A0A9N8VQD6-F1
#
_cell.length_a   1.000
_cell.length_b   1.000
_cell.length_c   1.000
_cell.angle_alpha   90.00
_cell.angle_beta   90.00
_cell.angle_gamma   90.00
#
_symmetry.space_group_name_H-M   'P 1'
#
loop_
_entity.id
_entity.type
_entity.pdbx_description
1 polymer ?
#
loop_
_entity_poly.entity_id
_entity_poly.type
_entity_poly.pdbx_seq_one_letter_code
_entity_poly.pdbx_strand_id
1 'polypeptide(L)'
;MEATFWGPITATLDWCEENYKVFPYIAEFVNTTTNLIFAFFAGFGVYTILKYRLDKRFILAHAALALVSFGSWCFHMTLLYEFQLLDELPMIYASSILVYNV
;
A
#
# COMPACT_ATOMS: atom_id res chain seq x y z
N MET A 1 -17.42 9.55 20.77
CA MET A 1 -16.51 9.11 19.69
C MET A 1 -15.45 10.18 19.60
N GLU A 2 -14.18 9.82 19.82
CA GLU A 2 -13.09 10.75 19.55
C GLU A 2 -13.15 11.15 18.08
N ALA A 3 -13.06 12.45 17.80
CA ALA A 3 -13.06 12.96 16.44
C ALA A 3 -11.73 12.58 15.79
N THR A 4 -11.75 11.59 14.90
CA THR A 4 -10.63 11.20 14.04
C THR A 4 -10.44 12.25 12.93
N PHE A 5 -9.19 12.50 12.54
CA PHE A 5 -8.88 13.57 11.59
C PHE A 5 -9.50 13.36 10.20
N TRP A 6 -9.53 12.10 9.72
CA TRP A 6 -10.07 11.73 8.40
C TRP A 6 -11.57 11.45 8.40
N GLY A 7 -12.27 11.73 9.50
CA GLY A 7 -13.66 11.31 9.69
C GLY A 7 -13.77 9.90 10.29
N PRO A 8 -14.99 9.43 10.58
CA PRO A 8 -15.20 8.18 11.31
C PRO A 8 -14.59 6.98 10.58
N ILE A 9 -14.09 6.01 11.34
CA ILE A 9 -13.57 4.76 10.79
C ILE A 9 -14.72 4.03 10.09
N THR A 10 -14.58 3.80 8.78
CA THR A 10 -15.56 3.08 7.96
C THR A 10 -15.05 1.73 7.47
N ALA A 11 -13.75 1.44 7.64
CA ALA A 11 -13.16 0.15 7.34
C ALA A 11 -13.87 -1.01 8.05
N THR A 12 -13.88 -2.19 7.41
CA THR A 12 -14.49 -3.38 8.01
C THR A 12 -13.61 -4.01 9.09
N LEU A 13 -12.34 -3.63 9.13
CA LEU A 13 -11.33 -4.15 10.04
C LEU A 13 -10.39 -3.03 10.50
N ASP A 14 -9.90 -3.18 11.72
CA ASP A 14 -8.98 -2.28 12.44
C ASP A 14 -7.90 -3.17 13.05
N TRP A 15 -6.61 -2.82 12.89
CA TRP A 15 -5.53 -3.69 13.33
C TRP A 15 -5.20 -3.46 14.81
N CYS A 16 -4.21 -4.17 15.32
CA CYS A 16 -3.85 -4.08 16.74
C CYS A 16 -3.07 -2.80 17.11
N GLU A 17 -2.62 -2.01 16.13
CA GLU A 17 -1.91 -0.76 16.39
C GLU A 17 -2.88 0.30 16.94
N GLU A 18 -2.45 1.07 17.95
CA GLU A 18 -3.29 2.10 18.53
C GLU A 18 -3.51 3.28 17.57
N ASN A 19 -4.77 3.56 17.26
CA ASN A 19 -5.16 4.63 16.35
C ASN A 19 -4.79 6.04 16.84
N TYR A 20 -4.17 6.81 15.95
CA TYR A 20 -3.73 8.20 16.14
C TYR A 20 -2.79 8.41 17.35
N LYS A 21 -2.10 7.35 17.78
CA LYS A 21 -1.24 7.38 18.98
C LYS A 21 0.02 8.23 18.81
N VAL A 22 0.65 8.16 17.63
CA VAL A 22 1.91 8.86 17.34
C VAL A 22 1.66 10.22 16.68
N PHE A 23 0.76 10.28 15.69
CA PHE A 23 0.42 11.50 14.96
C PHE A 23 -1.10 11.65 14.80
N PRO A 24 -1.66 12.86 14.90
CA PRO A 24 -3.10 13.08 14.78
C PRO A 24 -3.62 12.93 13.34
N TYR A 25 -2.75 12.83 12.34
CA TYR A 25 -3.10 12.72 10.92
C TYR A 25 -2.84 11.32 10.32
N ILE A 26 -2.23 10.40 11.08
CA ILE A 26 -1.98 9.02 10.68
C ILE A 26 -2.57 8.11 11.75
N ALA A 27 -3.56 7.29 11.39
CA ALA A 27 -4.21 6.37 12.32
C ALA A 27 -3.20 5.33 12.85
N GLU A 28 -2.63 4.50 11.98
CA GLU A 28 -1.68 3.46 12.39
C GLU A 28 -0.29 3.81 11.86
N PHE A 29 0.57 4.41 12.69
CA PHE A 29 1.83 5.01 12.24
C PHE A 29 2.83 4.01 11.68
N VAL A 30 3.04 2.89 12.38
CA VAL A 30 3.99 1.85 11.97
C VAL A 30 3.45 1.12 10.74
N ASN A 31 2.17 0.74 10.74
CA ASN A 31 1.54 0.10 9.58
C ASN A 31 1.54 1.02 8.34
N THR A 32 1.36 2.33 8.52
CA THR A 32 1.43 3.30 7.41
C THR A 32 2.86 3.46 6.88
N THR A 33 3.83 3.70 7.76
CA THR A 33 5.19 4.10 7.32
C THR A 33 6.03 2.95 6.81
N THR A 34 5.78 1.71 7.25
CA THR A 34 6.45 0.52 6.71
C THR A 34 6.18 0.35 5.21
N ASN A 35 5.07 0.89 4.69
CA ASN A 35 4.78 0.91 3.26
C ASN A 35 5.81 1.70 2.42
N LEU A 36 6.55 2.67 2.99
CA LEU A 36 7.65 3.34 2.28
C LEU A 36 8.68 2.37 1.71
N ILE A 37 8.95 1.28 2.43
CA ILE A 37 9.98 0.31 2.05
C ILE A 37 9.52 -0.42 0.78
N PHE A 38 8.26 -0.82 0.71
CA PHE A 38 7.69 -1.46 -0.47
C PHE A 38 7.66 -0.52 -1.68
N ALA A 39 7.25 0.74 -1.50
CA ALA A 39 7.29 1.75 -2.55
C ALA A 39 8.72 1.98 -3.07
N PHE A 40 9.71 2.04 -2.17
CA PHE A 40 11.11 2.15 -2.53
C PHE A 40 11.59 0.97 -3.38
N PHE A 41 11.32 -0.27 -2.95
CA PHE A 41 11.73 -1.46 -3.70
C PHE A 41 11.02 -1.59 -5.04
N ALA A 42 9.74 -1.20 -5.12
CA ALA A 42 9.01 -1.15 -6.39
C ALA A 42 9.69 -0.20 -7.38
N GLY A 43 10.02 1.03 -6.95
CA GLY A 43 10.73 2.00 -7.78
C GLY A 43 12.15 1.54 -8.16
N PHE A 44 12.89 0.98 -7.19
CA PHE A 44 14.23 0.45 -7.42
C PHE A 44 14.23 -0.71 -8.43
N GLY A 45 13.21 -1.56 -8.39
CA GLY A 45 13.05 -2.65 -9.35
C GLY A 45 12.75 -2.15 -10.77
N VAL A 46 11.89 -1.16 -10.93
CA VAL A 46 11.67 -0.49 -12.24
C VAL A 46 12.99 0.13 -12.75
N TYR A 47 13.71 0.86 -11.90
CA TYR A 47 15.01 1.42 -12.24
C TYR A 47 16.00 0.33 -12.71
N THR A 48 16.05 -0.80 -12.00
CA THR A 48 16.90 -1.94 -12.34
C THR A 48 16.53 -2.53 -13.71
N ILE A 49 15.25 -2.72 -14.00
CA ILE A 49 14.76 -3.20 -15.30
C ILE A 49 15.21 -2.27 -16.43
N LEU A 50 15.03 -0.96 -16.25
CA LEU A 50 15.42 0.04 -17.25
C LEU A 50 16.94 0.11 -17.44
N LYS A 51 17.70 0.09 -16.34
CA LYS A 51 19.17 0.16 -16.36
C LYS A 51 19.81 -1.02 -17.07
N TYR A 52 19.34 -2.24 -16.78
CA TYR A 52 19.90 -3.47 -17.33
C TYR A 52 19.16 -3.98 -18.57
N ARG A 53 18.19 -3.22 -19.09
CA ARG A 53 17.38 -3.56 -20.28
C ARG A 53 16.74 -4.95 -20.17
N LEU A 54 16.20 -5.25 -18.99
CA LEU A 54 15.44 -6.48 -18.76
C LEU A 54 14.09 -6.43 -19.49
N ASP A 55 13.38 -7.56 -19.52
CA ASP A 55 12.05 -7.63 -20.13
C ASP A 55 11.10 -6.63 -19.45
N LYS A 56 10.50 -5.75 -20.27
CA LYS A 56 9.62 -4.68 -19.81
C LYS A 56 8.33 -5.20 -19.19
N ARG A 57 7.96 -6.46 -19.40
CA ARG A 57 6.80 -7.08 -18.73
C ARG A 57 6.89 -7.00 -17.20
N PHE A 58 8.11 -7.04 -16.65
CA PHE A 58 8.33 -6.93 -15.21
C PHE A 58 8.10 -5.52 -14.65
N ILE A 59 8.00 -4.49 -15.50
CA ILE A 59 7.62 -3.14 -15.06
C ILE A 59 6.19 -3.17 -14.51
N LEU A 60 5.29 -3.93 -15.14
CA LEU A 60 3.91 -4.08 -14.68
C LEU A 60 3.84 -4.73 -13.29
N ALA A 61 4.69 -5.74 -13.03
CA ALA A 61 4.77 -6.37 -11.72
C ALA A 61 5.21 -5.38 -10.62
N HIS A 62 6.22 -4.56 -10.88
CA HIS A 62 6.68 -3.55 -9.92
C HIS A 62 5.68 -2.39 -9.78
N ALA A 63 5.00 -1.99 -10.86
CA ALA A 63 3.93 -1.01 -10.80
C ALA A 63 2.74 -1.51 -9.95
N ALA A 64 2.40 -2.80 -10.06
CA ALA A 64 1.38 -3.41 -9.22
C ALA A 64 1.79 -3.44 -7.74
N LEU A 65 3.06 -3.75 -7.44
CA LEU A 65 3.59 -3.65 -6.07
C LEU A 65 3.55 -2.21 -5.53
N ALA A 66 3.88 -1.21 -6.36
CA ALA A 66 3.76 0.19 -5.98
C ALA A 66 2.31 0.59 -5.68
N LEU A 67 1.34 0.06 -6.44
CA LEU A 67 -0.08 0.30 -6.19
C LEU A 67 -0.55 -0.32 -4.87
N VAL A 68 -0.14 -1.55 -4.56
CA VAL A 68 -0.41 -2.20 -3.26
C VAL A 68 0.16 -1.35 -2.12
N SER A 69 1.43 -0.97 -2.23
CA SER A 69 2.11 -0.15 -1.22
C SER A 69 1.41 1.20 -1.00
N PHE A 70 0.94 1.85 -2.07
CA PHE A 70 0.20 3.09 -1.98
C PHE A 70 -1.19 2.90 -1.35
N GLY A 71 -1.90 1.84 -1.73
CA GLY A 71 -3.20 1.48 -1.16
C GLY A 71 -3.12 1.21 0.33
N SER A 72 -2.19 0.34 0.74
CA SER A 72 -1.91 0.01 2.14
C SER A 72 -1.54 1.25 2.96
N TRP A 73 -0.72 2.15 2.40
CA TRP A 73 -0.44 3.43 3.04
C TRP A 73 -1.71 4.22 3.31
N CYS A 74 -2.52 4.47 2.27
CA CYS A 74 -3.74 5.24 2.40
C CYS A 74 -4.70 4.59 3.40
N PHE A 75 -4.82 3.27 3.36
CA PHE A 75 -5.68 2.52 4.26
C PHE A 75 -5.26 2.69 5.73
N HIS A 76 -4.01 2.37 6.07
CA HIS A 76 -3.52 2.47 7.45
C HIS A 76 -3.45 3.92 7.95
N MET A 77 -3.35 4.91 7.04
CA MET A 77 -3.37 6.31 7.41
C MET A 77 -4.76 6.79 7.82
N THR A 78 -5.83 6.30 7.17
CA THR A 78 -7.18 6.87 7.30
C THR A 78 -8.22 5.92 7.90
N LEU A 79 -8.04 4.61 7.76
CA LEU A 79 -9.00 3.55 8.09
C LEU A 79 -10.39 3.75 7.46
N LEU A 80 -10.39 4.15 6.18
CA LEU A 80 -11.62 4.32 5.39
C LEU A 80 -11.81 3.13 4.45
N TYR A 81 -13.05 2.71 4.27
CA TYR A 81 -13.42 1.56 3.44
C TYR A 81 -12.94 1.69 2.00
N GLU A 82 -13.00 2.88 1.42
CA GLU A 82 -12.56 3.16 0.06
C GLU A 82 -11.06 2.86 -0.13
N PHE A 83 -10.24 3.15 0.88
CA PHE A 83 -8.82 2.87 0.85
C PHE A 83 -8.49 1.44 1.24
N GLN A 84 -9.33 0.78 2.06
CA GLN A 84 -9.24 -0.66 2.27
C GLN A 84 -9.40 -1.43 0.94
N LEU A 85 -10.34 -1.02 0.09
CA LEU A 85 -10.48 -1.57 -1.26
C LEU A 85 -9.23 -1.32 -2.12
N LEU A 86 -8.60 -0.15 -1.98
CA LEU A 86 -7.37 0.20 -2.68
C LEU A 86 -6.15 -0.58 -2.16
N ASP A 87 -6.19 -1.12 -0.95
CA ASP A 87 -5.16 -2.02 -0.43
C ASP A 87 -5.39 -3.47 -0.90
N GLU A 88 -6.55 -4.03 -0.57
CA GLU A 88 -6.82 -5.46 -0.73
C GLU A 88 -7.03 -5.89 -2.20
N LEU A 89 -7.72 -5.09 -3.03
CA LEU A 89 -7.99 -5.49 -4.42
C LEU A 89 -6.70 -5.51 -5.26
N PRO A 90 -5.81 -4.51 -5.19
CA PRO A 90 -4.52 -4.57 -5.87
C PRO A 90 -3.64 -5.74 -5.48
N MET A 91 -3.73 -6.28 -4.26
CA MET A 91 -2.97 -7.49 -3.89
C MET A 91 -3.35 -8.69 -4.76
N ILE A 92 -4.64 -8.86 -5.07
CA ILE A 92 -5.14 -9.94 -5.94
C ILE A 92 -4.67 -9.74 -7.38
N TYR A 93 -4.72 -8.51 -7.90
CA TYR A 93 -4.24 -8.19 -9.25
C TYR A 93 -2.72 -8.35 -9.36
N ALA A 94 -1.95 -7.87 -8.38
CA ALA A 94 -0.50 -8.00 -8.33
C ALA A 94 -0.09 -9.48 -8.30
N SER A 95 -0.75 -10.29 -7.47
CA SER A 95 -0.51 -11.74 -7.42
C SER A 95 -0.79 -12.40 -8.78
N SER A 96 -1.87 -12.02 -9.44
CA SER A 96 -2.22 -12.53 -10.77
C SER A 96 -1.18 -12.15 -11.85
N ILE A 97 -0.69 -10.90 -11.82
CA ILE A 97 0.39 -10.42 -12.70
C ILE A 97 1.68 -11.18 -12.44
N LEU A 98 2.03 -11.43 -11.17
CA LEU A 98 3.23 -12.21 -10.82
C LEU A 98 3.12 -13.64 -11.34
N VAL A 99 1.98 -14.32 -11.14
CA VAL A 99 1.75 -15.67 -11.66
C VAL A 99 1.86 -15.75 -13.18
N TYR A 100 1.37 -14.74 -13.91
CA TYR A 100 1.53 -14.67 -15.36
C TYR A 100 2.98 -14.48 -15.82
N ASN A 101 3.82 -13.86 -14.98
CA ASN A 101 5.21 -13.53 -15.29
C ASN A 101 6.22 -14.61 -14.86
N VAL A 102 5.78 -15.63 -14.10
CA VAL A 102 6.53 -16.88 -13.85
C VAL A 102 6.68 -17.65 -15.16
#